data_AF-A0A9C7RJ59-F1
#
_entry.id   AF-A0A9C7RJ59-F1
#
_cell.length_a   1.000
_cell.length_b   1.000
_cell.length_c   1.000
_cell.angle_alpha   90.00
_cell.angle_beta   90.00
_cell.angle_gamma   90.00
#
_symmetry.space_group_name_H-M   'P 1'
#
loop_
_entity.id
_entity.type
_entity.pdbx_description
1 polymer ?
#
loop_
_entity_poly.entity_id
_entity_poly.type
_entity_poly.pdbx_seq_one_letter_code
_entity_poly.pdbx_strand_id
1 'polypeptide(L)'
;MARFLISSFSPIPDCQRGYAREQRQWDDLLQNLELLPPGKSHFTGTLILQPLDNGNRTIKLKNGSAGIVHNVIDGQQRLTTISLLLRGIVAEMVLLNHPEWLVQGIK
;
A
#
# COMPACT_ATOMS: atom_id res chain seq x y z
N MET A 1 12.76 -13.51 5.27
CA MET A 1 13.25 -14.06 3.98
C MET A 1 12.05 -14.29 3.08
N ALA A 2 11.64 -13.25 2.34
CA ALA A 2 10.46 -13.32 1.47
C ALA A 2 10.81 -14.08 0.19
N ARG A 3 10.20 -15.25 0.03
CA ARG A 3 10.42 -16.18 -1.06
C ARG A 3 9.45 -15.84 -2.19
N PHE A 4 9.93 -15.14 -3.21
CA PHE A 4 9.21 -14.94 -4.47
C PHE A 4 9.38 -16.21 -5.32
N LEU A 5 8.40 -17.12 -5.25
CA LEU A 5 8.31 -18.23 -6.20
C LEU A 5 7.66 -17.70 -7.49
N ILE A 6 8.49 -17.45 -8.50
CA ILE A 6 8.03 -17.27 -9.88
C ILE A 6 7.83 -18.68 -10.44
N SER A 7 6.65 -19.26 -10.21
CA SER A 7 6.21 -20.44 -10.96
C SER A 7 4.69 -20.44 -11.05
N SER A 8 4.19 -20.55 -12.28
CA SER A 8 2.80 -20.62 -12.72
C SER A 8 2.16 -19.26 -13.03
N PHE A 9 2.20 -18.94 -14.32
CA PHE A 9 1.44 -17.94 -15.06
C PHE A 9 0.09 -17.56 -14.41
N SER A 10 0.00 -16.35 -13.87
CA SER A 10 -1.26 -15.66 -13.59
C SER A 10 -0.98 -14.18 -13.89
N PRO A 11 -1.81 -13.49 -14.71
CA PRO A 11 -1.42 -12.27 -15.36
C PRO A 11 -1.24 -11.19 -14.28
N ILE A 12 0.01 -10.82 -14.02
CA ILE A 12 0.30 -9.44 -13.65
C ILE A 12 -0.33 -8.63 -14.78
N PRO A 13 -1.32 -7.75 -14.51
CA PRO A 13 -1.93 -6.95 -15.58
C PRO A 13 -0.80 -6.28 -16.37
N ASP A 14 -0.82 -6.37 -17.70
CA ASP A 14 0.28 -5.89 -18.57
C ASP A 14 0.66 -4.40 -18.31
N CYS A 15 -0.24 -3.66 -17.66
CA CYS A 15 -0.07 -2.28 -17.23
C CYS A 15 0.84 -2.10 -15.99
N GLN A 16 1.34 -3.17 -15.36
CA GLN A 16 2.06 -3.11 -14.10
C GLN A 16 3.58 -3.11 -14.34
N ARG A 17 4.21 -1.96 -14.07
CA ARG A 17 5.66 -1.79 -14.16
C ARG A 17 6.31 -1.98 -12.80
N GLY A 18 7.60 -2.34 -12.81
CA GLY A 18 8.41 -2.34 -11.60
C GLY A 18 8.37 -1.00 -10.89
N TYR A 19 8.58 -1.01 -9.58
CA TYR A 19 8.69 0.21 -8.80
C TYR A 19 9.89 1.02 -9.29
N ALA A 20 9.63 2.20 -9.86
CA ALA A 20 10.64 3.02 -10.54
C ALA A 20 10.54 4.48 -10.08
N ARG A 21 10.51 4.67 -8.76
CA ARG A 21 10.39 6.00 -8.15
C ARG A 21 11.77 6.60 -7.89
N GLU A 22 11.97 7.84 -8.31
CA GLU A 22 13.19 8.62 -8.11
C GLU A 22 13.13 9.47 -6.83
N GLN A 23 14.29 9.88 -6.31
CA GLN A 23 14.41 10.67 -5.08
C GLN A 23 13.48 11.89 -5.08
N ARG A 24 13.44 12.65 -6.17
CA ARG A 24 12.56 13.83 -6.31
C ARG A 24 11.09 13.53 -6.03
N GLN A 25 10.61 12.38 -6.50
CA GLN A 25 9.21 11.99 -6.31
C GLN A 25 8.92 11.62 -4.84
N TRP A 26 9.93 11.14 -4.10
CA TRP A 26 9.85 10.95 -2.66
C TRP A 26 9.78 12.28 -1.92
N ASP A 27 10.65 13.22 -2.28
CA ASP A 27 10.69 14.55 -1.66
C ASP A 27 9.37 15.31 -1.88
N ASP A 28 8.82 15.23 -3.11
CA ASP A 28 7.51 15.82 -3.45
C ASP A 28 6.38 15.21 -2.60
N LEU A 29 6.43 13.91 -2.31
CA LEU A 29 5.44 13.27 -1.45
C LEU A 29 5.54 13.77 -0.01
N LEU A 30 6.76 13.83 0.53
CA LEU A 30 7.00 14.26 1.91
C LEU A 30 6.59 15.72 2.12
N GLN A 31 6.96 16.62 1.20
CA GLN A 31 6.49 18.00 1.23
C GLN A 31 4.96 18.11 1.21
N ASN A 32 4.29 17.32 0.37
CA ASN A 32 2.82 17.31 0.34
C ASN A 32 2.20 16.78 1.63
N LEU A 33 2.90 15.92 2.38
CA LEU A 33 2.47 15.44 3.69
C LEU A 33 2.71 16.48 4.81
N GLU A 34 3.75 17.31 4.69
CA GLU A 34 4.11 18.32 5.69
C GLU A 34 3.29 19.62 5.54
N LEU A 35 2.94 20.01 4.32
CA LEU A 35 2.43 21.34 4.02
C LEU A 35 0.90 21.50 4.14
N LEU A 36 0.22 20.68 4.93
CA LEU A 36 -1.24 20.75 5.04
C LEU A 36 -1.70 21.66 6.18
N PRO A 37 -2.50 22.71 5.89
CA PRO A 37 -3.07 23.54 6.94
C PRO A 37 -3.99 22.73 7.89
N PRO A 38 -4.08 23.12 9.17
CA PRO A 38 -5.03 22.55 10.10
C PRO A 38 -6.46 22.57 9.53
N GLY A 39 -7.19 21.45 9.70
CA GLY A 39 -8.57 21.32 9.25
C GLY A 39 -8.75 21.02 7.75
N LYS A 40 -7.68 20.77 7.00
CA LYS A 40 -7.76 20.27 5.61
C LYS A 40 -7.47 18.78 5.54
N SER A 41 -7.81 18.16 4.41
CA SER A 41 -7.49 16.75 4.10
C SER A 41 -6.47 16.67 2.97
N HIS A 42 -5.52 15.73 3.07
CA HIS A 42 -4.60 15.44 1.97
C HIS A 42 -5.33 14.69 0.85
N PHE A 43 -5.25 15.22 -0.37
CA PHE A 43 -5.62 14.45 -1.55
C PHE A 43 -4.40 13.70 -2.07
N THR A 44 -4.36 12.39 -1.88
CA THR A 44 -3.23 11.51 -2.26
C THR A 44 -3.44 10.82 -3.61
N GLY A 45 -4.39 11.33 -4.41
CA GLY A 45 -4.75 10.82 -5.73
C GLY A 45 -5.92 9.83 -5.72
N THR A 46 -6.31 9.40 -6.91
CA THR A 46 -7.42 8.46 -7.13
C THR A 46 -6.89 7.03 -7.31
N LEU A 47 -7.60 6.01 -6.84
CA LEU A 47 -7.31 4.61 -7.17
C LEU A 47 -8.35 4.12 -8.17
N ILE A 48 -7.89 3.45 -9.24
CA ILE A 48 -8.78 2.80 -10.20
C ILE A 48 -8.71 1.30 -9.98
N LEU A 49 -9.85 0.70 -9.65
CA LEU A 49 -9.98 -0.71 -9.34
C LEU A 49 -10.84 -1.42 -10.38
N GLN A 50 -10.44 -2.62 -10.76
CA GLN A 50 -11.20 -3.50 -11.65
C GLN A 50 -11.60 -4.77 -10.89
N PRO A 51 -12.89 -5.17 -10.92
CA PRO A 51 -13.30 -6.49 -10.45
C PRO A 51 -12.58 -7.60 -11.23
N LEU A 52 -12.42 -8.76 -10.61
CA LEU A 52 -11.85 -9.93 -11.28
C LEU A 52 -12.90 -10.58 -12.20
N ASP A 53 -12.49 -10.98 -13.41
CA ASP A 53 -13.38 -11.48 -14.47
C ASP A 53 -14.23 -12.71 -14.08
N ASN A 54 -13.80 -13.48 -13.07
CA ASN A 54 -14.47 -14.72 -12.64
C ASN A 54 -15.37 -14.53 -11.41
N GLY A 55 -15.85 -13.30 -11.18
CA GLY A 55 -16.59 -12.93 -9.98
C GLY A 55 -15.68 -12.52 -8.83
N ASN A 56 -16.24 -11.76 -7.89
CA ASN A 56 -15.55 -11.28 -6.68
C ASN A 56 -14.86 -12.44 -5.97
N ARG A 57 -13.53 -12.55 -6.07
CA ARG A 57 -12.78 -13.48 -5.22
C ARG A 57 -12.85 -12.95 -3.81
N THR A 58 -13.55 -13.67 -2.95
CA THR A 58 -13.62 -13.37 -1.53
C THR A 58 -12.46 -14.04 -0.83
N ILE A 59 -11.61 -13.28 -0.15
CA ILE A 59 -10.57 -13.80 0.73
C ILE A 59 -11.05 -13.78 2.18
N LYS A 60 -10.68 -14.79 2.97
CA LYS A 60 -10.85 -14.73 4.42
C LYS A 60 -9.74 -13.84 5.00
N LEU A 61 -10.14 -12.77 5.67
CA LEU A 61 -9.25 -11.89 6.40
C LEU A 61 -8.88 -12.50 7.76
N LYS A 62 -7.79 -12.02 8.37
CA LYS A 62 -7.29 -12.53 9.66
C LYS A 62 -8.30 -12.42 10.80
N ASN A 63 -9.21 -11.44 10.73
CA ASN A 63 -10.31 -11.25 11.68
C ASN A 63 -11.53 -12.14 11.39
N GLY A 64 -11.43 -13.07 10.44
CA GLY A 64 -12.51 -13.99 10.06
C GLY A 64 -13.53 -13.42 9.07
N SER A 65 -13.46 -12.12 8.74
CA SER A 65 -14.39 -11.52 7.78
C SER A 65 -13.99 -11.82 6.33
N ALA A 66 -14.97 -11.68 5.44
CA ALA A 66 -14.79 -11.78 4.00
C ALA A 66 -14.33 -10.44 3.40
N GLY A 67 -13.23 -10.45 2.65
CA GLY A 67 -12.74 -9.30 1.87
C GLY A 67 -12.86 -9.53 0.38
N ILE A 68 -13.27 -8.51 -0.38
CA ILE A 68 -13.37 -8.59 -1.84
C ILE A 68 -12.05 -8.16 -2.47
N VAL A 69 -11.54 -8.97 -3.40
CA VAL A 69 -10.30 -8.67 -4.14
C VAL A 69 -10.61 -7.98 -5.47
N HIS A 70 -9.88 -6.90 -5.74
CA HIS A 70 -9.90 -6.16 -7.01
C HIS A 70 -8.48 -6.04 -7.57
N ASN A 71 -8.36 -5.96 -8.89
CA ASN A 71 -7.13 -5.53 -9.56
C ASN A 71 -6.96 -4.02 -9.40
N VAL A 72 -5.76 -3.57 -9.04
CA VAL A 72 -5.42 -2.15 -9.04
C VAL A 72 -4.90 -1.78 -10.42
N ILE A 73 -5.69 -1.01 -11.18
CA ILE A 73 -5.33 -0.59 -12.54
C ILE A 73 -4.43 0.65 -12.50
N ASP A 74 -4.80 1.64 -11.68
CA ASP A 74 -4.00 2.85 -11.46
C ASP A 74 -3.72 3.07 -9.97
N GLY A 75 -2.59 3.74 -9.68
CA GLY A 75 -2.16 4.08 -8.32
C GLY A 75 -1.32 3.02 -7.61
N GLN A 76 -0.93 1.98 -8.34
CA GLN A 76 -0.07 0.89 -7.90
C GLN A 76 1.19 1.40 -7.17
N GLN A 77 1.97 2.29 -7.81
CA GLN A 77 3.20 2.83 -7.20
C GLN A 77 2.92 3.74 -6.00
N ARG A 78 1.79 4.45 -5.97
CA ARG A 78 1.39 5.27 -4.82
C ARG A 78 1.10 4.37 -3.61
N LEU A 79 0.34 3.29 -3.82
CA LEU A 79 0.06 2.30 -2.77
C LEU A 79 1.35 1.64 -2.25
N THR A 80 2.25 1.22 -3.15
CA THR A 80 3.54 0.66 -2.75
C THR A 80 4.33 1.65 -1.91
N THR A 81 4.40 2.91 -2.34
CA THR A 81 5.12 3.97 -1.64
C THR A 81 4.56 4.22 -0.24
N ILE A 82 3.24 4.39 -0.12
CA ILE A 82 2.57 4.60 1.18
C ILE A 82 2.81 3.40 2.10
N SER A 83 2.75 2.17 1.56
CA SER A 83 3.00 0.95 2.33
C SER A 83 4.43 0.89 2.87
N LEU A 84 5.42 1.28 2.07
CA LEU A 84 6.83 1.35 2.49
C LEU A 84 7.04 2.43 3.56
N LEU A 85 6.44 3.62 3.37
CA LEU A 85 6.51 4.69 4.35
C LEU A 85 5.92 4.25 5.70
N LEU A 86 4.72 3.67 5.69
CA LEU A 86 4.08 3.14 6.90
C LEU A 86 4.94 2.06 7.56
N ARG A 87 5.55 1.16 6.76
CA ARG A 87 6.44 0.13 7.30
C ARG A 87 7.68 0.74 7.96
N GLY A 88 8.26 1.77 7.37
CA GLY A 88 9.39 2.51 7.97
C GLY A 88 9.00 3.14 9.31
N ILE A 89 7.87 3.85 9.34
CA ILE A 89 7.34 4.47 10.57
C ILE A 89 7.13 3.42 11.66
N VAL A 90 6.53 2.28 11.33
CA VAL A 90 6.31 1.19 12.30
C VAL A 90 7.63 0.63 12.81
N ALA A 91 8.62 0.43 11.93
CA ALA A 91 9.94 -0.05 12.33
C ALA A 91 10.62 0.92 13.30
N GLU A 92 10.59 2.23 13.01
CA GLU A 92 11.13 3.26 13.89
C GLU A 92 10.39 3.34 15.23
N MET A 93 9.05 3.26 15.24
CA MET A 93 8.27 3.25 16.48
C MET A 93 8.63 2.06 17.40
N VAL A 94 8.91 0.90 16.82
CA VAL A 94 9.37 -0.27 17.58
C VAL A 94 10.77 -0.04 18.14
N LEU A 95 11.68 0.57 17.36
CA LEU A 95 13.04 0.90 17.82
C LEU A 95 13.05 1.91 18.96
N LEU A 96 12.15 2.90 18.92
CA LEU A 96 11.99 3.92 19.96
C LEU A 96 11.25 3.41 21.21
N ASN A 97 10.91 2.11 21.26
CA ASN A 97 10.21 1.47 22.36
C ASN A 97 8.85 2.11 22.69
N HIS A 98 8.14 2.58 21.65
CA HIS A 98 6.76 3.06 21.71
C HIS A 98 5.75 2.11 21.04
N PRO A 99 5.73 0.80 21.37
CA PRO A 99 4.83 -0.16 20.74
C PRO A 99 3.34 0.07 21.09
N GLU A 100 3.05 0.88 22.12
CA GLU A 100 1.71 1.27 22.53
C GLU A 100 0.98 2.15 21.51
N TRP A 101 1.72 2.84 20.63
CA TRP A 101 1.14 3.64 19.55
C TRP A 101 0.75 2.79 18.33
N LEU A 102 1.16 1.52 18.31
CA LEU A 102 0.78 0.59 17.25
C LEU A 102 -0.61 0.01 17.52
N VAL A 103 -1.51 0.20 16.57
CA VAL A 103 -2.82 -0.47 16.58
C VAL A 103 -2.61 -1.99 16.53
N GLN A 104 -3.41 -2.74 17.29
CA GLN A 104 -3.24 -4.19 17.54
C GLN A 104 -3.17 -5.08 16.28
N GLY A 105 -3.46 -4.55 15.08
CA GLY A 105 -3.37 -5.27 13.79
C GLY A 105 -2.06 -5.11 13.00
N ILE A 106 -1.09 -4.33 13.49
CA ILE A 106 0.16 -4.00 12.77
C ILE A 106 1.35 -4.89 13.21
N LYS A 107 1.18 -5.68 14.29
CA LYS A 107 2.21 -6.63 14.78
C LYS A 107 2.35 -7.87 13.89
#